data_AF-A0A7Y5V0U2-F1
#
_entry.id   AF-A0A7Y5V0U2-F1
#
_cell.length_a   1.000
_cell.length_b   1.000
_cell.length_c   1.000
_cell.angle_alpha   90.00
_cell.angle_beta   90.00
_cell.angle_gamma   90.00
#
_symmetry.space_group_name_H-M   'P 1'
#
loop_
_entity.id
_entity.type
_entity.pdbx_description
1 polymer ?
#
loop_
_entity_poly.entity_id
_entity_poly.type
_entity_poly.pdbx_seq_one_letter_code
_entity_poly.pdbx_strand_id
1 'polypeptide(L)'
;MSDLDSLTITLDDVRRALALGEAVGFDPVRALLRMSPHPRAVEPPPGVAARQAAVLLLLFPGDEGALHFPLTRRQEYPGVHSGQISLPGGRQEVGETYIQTALREAEEEVGVPASDVRVIGSLTPFYIPPSNFEIHPIVGAISYRPPWNLHAYEVAELIETPLGVLFDEALKGEEMMQRGDAAFRIHFYRLGEAKVWGATAAILGEFEARLRWVLGTERG
;
A
#
# COMPACT_ATOMS: atom_id res chain seq x y z
N MET A 1 -4.84 -23.65 -14.15
CA MET A 1 -3.41 -23.33 -14.08
C MET A 1 -3.16 -22.28 -15.14
N SER A 2 -3.33 -21.02 -14.76
CA SER A 2 -3.10 -19.86 -15.63
C SER A 2 -1.60 -19.58 -15.71
N ASP A 3 -1.14 -19.04 -16.84
CA ASP A 3 0.26 -18.67 -17.14
C ASP A 3 0.92 -17.67 -16.16
N LEU A 4 0.24 -17.30 -15.07
CA LEU A 4 0.72 -16.41 -14.01
C LEU A 4 1.43 -17.13 -12.85
N ASP A 5 1.29 -18.46 -12.73
CA ASP A 5 1.91 -19.25 -11.65
C ASP A 5 3.46 -19.31 -11.72
N SER A 6 4.09 -18.71 -12.76
CA SER A 6 5.54 -18.75 -12.99
C SER A 6 6.24 -17.39 -13.11
N LEU A 7 5.56 -16.27 -12.83
CA LEU A 7 6.18 -14.95 -12.90
C LEU A 7 6.84 -14.59 -11.55
N THR A 8 8.12 -14.90 -11.42
CA THR A 8 8.93 -14.43 -10.29
C THR A 8 9.21 -12.94 -10.44
N ILE A 9 8.49 -12.11 -9.68
CA ILE A 9 8.73 -10.65 -9.63
C ILE A 9 10.01 -10.38 -8.85
N THR A 10 10.95 -9.67 -9.47
CA THR A 10 12.25 -9.32 -8.88
C THR A 10 12.29 -7.88 -8.37
N LEU A 11 13.27 -7.57 -7.52
CA LEU A 11 13.53 -6.17 -7.13
C LEU A 11 13.97 -5.29 -8.32
N ASP A 12 14.47 -5.87 -9.40
CA ASP A 12 14.74 -5.11 -10.63
C ASP A 12 13.45 -4.69 -11.33
N ASP A 13 12.47 -5.60 -11.44
CA ASP A 13 11.14 -5.28 -11.96
C ASP A 13 10.49 -4.15 -11.15
N VAL A 14 10.60 -4.21 -9.83
CA VAL A 14 10.11 -3.15 -8.94
C VAL A 14 10.80 -1.82 -9.23
N ARG A 15 12.14 -1.79 -9.36
CA ARG A 15 12.86 -0.54 -9.69
C ARG A 15 12.44 0.03 -11.03
N ARG A 16 12.27 -0.81 -12.05
CA ARG A 16 11.77 -0.39 -13.37
C ARG A 16 10.34 0.16 -13.27
N ALA A 17 9.49 -0.49 -12.48
CA ALA A 17 8.09 -0.09 -12.24
C ALA A 17 7.99 1.27 -11.52
N LEU A 18 8.85 1.52 -10.53
CA LEU A 18 8.91 2.80 -9.81
C LEU A 18 9.51 3.92 -10.67
N ALA A 19 10.35 3.59 -11.65
CA ALA A 19 10.88 4.56 -12.61
C ALA A 19 9.88 4.97 -13.70
N LEU A 20 8.71 4.33 -13.78
CA LEU A 20 7.65 4.72 -14.72
C LEU A 20 7.11 6.12 -14.37
N GLY A 21 6.88 6.91 -15.41
CA GLY A 21 6.23 8.21 -15.32
C GLY A 21 5.56 8.60 -16.64
N GLU A 22 5.08 9.83 -16.73
CA GLU A 22 4.30 10.32 -17.89
C GLU A 22 5.07 10.22 -19.21
N ALA A 23 6.41 10.33 -19.18
CA ALA A 23 7.27 10.24 -20.37
C ALA A 23 7.15 8.92 -21.13
N VAL A 24 6.70 7.85 -20.47
CA VAL A 24 6.45 6.54 -21.08
C VAL A 24 4.96 6.22 -21.21
N GLY A 25 4.08 7.20 -20.99
CA GLY A 25 2.63 7.04 -21.13
C GLY A 25 1.94 6.36 -19.94
N PHE A 26 2.64 6.14 -18.83
CA PHE A 26 2.05 5.60 -17.62
C PHE A 26 1.41 6.72 -16.79
N ASP A 27 0.11 6.60 -16.52
CA ASP A 27 -0.65 7.52 -15.65
C ASP A 27 -0.82 6.91 -14.26
N PRO A 28 -0.05 7.36 -13.26
CA PRO A 28 -0.09 6.78 -11.92
C PRO A 28 -1.35 7.16 -11.15
N VAL A 29 -1.94 8.34 -11.43
CA VAL A 29 -3.19 8.75 -10.77
C VAL A 29 -4.34 7.87 -11.26
N ARG A 30 -4.42 7.62 -12.57
CA ARG A 30 -5.42 6.68 -13.12
C ARG A 30 -5.24 5.28 -12.54
N ALA A 31 -4.01 4.79 -12.39
CA ALA A 31 -3.72 3.51 -11.77
C ALA A 31 -4.20 3.45 -10.31
N LEU A 32 -3.86 4.47 -9.50
CA LEU A 32 -4.29 4.61 -8.11
C LEU A 32 -5.83 4.63 -7.97
N LEU A 33 -6.52 5.29 -8.91
CA LEU A 33 -7.98 5.41 -8.88
C LEU A 33 -8.68 4.06 -9.12
N ARG A 34 -8.08 3.10 -9.83
CA ARG A 34 -8.72 1.79 -10.12
C ARG A 34 -9.14 1.03 -8.87
N MET A 35 -8.33 1.10 -7.81
CA MET A 35 -8.60 0.43 -6.53
C MET A 35 -9.05 1.40 -5.42
N SER A 36 -9.36 2.65 -5.78
CA SER A 36 -9.86 3.66 -4.85
C SER A 36 -11.39 3.57 -4.66
N PRO A 37 -11.93 3.98 -3.50
CA PRO A 37 -13.37 4.19 -3.33
C PRO A 37 -13.88 5.29 -4.28
N HIS A 38 -15.03 5.06 -4.93
CA HIS A 38 -15.63 6.00 -5.87
C HIS A 38 -16.91 6.66 -5.31
N PRO A 39 -17.06 7.99 -5.44
CA PRO A 39 -16.09 8.93 -6.02
C PRO A 39 -14.86 9.15 -5.12
N ARG A 40 -13.71 9.45 -5.74
CA ARG A 40 -12.45 9.76 -5.04
C ARG A 40 -11.98 11.19 -5.35
N ALA A 41 -11.70 11.96 -4.30
CA ALA A 41 -10.84 13.13 -4.41
C ALA A 41 -9.39 12.72 -4.09
N VAL A 42 -8.45 13.10 -4.96
CA VAL A 42 -7.01 12.84 -4.79
C VAL A 42 -6.26 14.04 -4.23
N GLU A 43 -6.87 15.23 -4.28
CA GLU A 43 -6.36 16.47 -3.71
C GLU A 43 -7.27 16.96 -2.57
N PRO A 44 -6.71 17.72 -1.60
CA PRO A 44 -7.51 18.36 -0.59
C PRO A 44 -8.42 19.46 -1.20
N PRO A 45 -9.61 19.69 -0.64
CA PRO A 45 -10.45 20.82 -1.06
C PRO A 45 -9.72 22.17 -0.88
N PRO A 46 -10.06 23.20 -1.68
CA PRO A 46 -9.50 24.54 -1.52
C PRO A 46 -9.61 25.06 -0.09
N GLY A 47 -8.49 25.53 0.48
CA GLY A 47 -8.43 26.06 1.84
C GLY A 47 -8.27 25.00 2.95
N VAL A 48 -8.22 23.71 2.61
CA VAL A 48 -7.95 22.64 3.58
C VAL A 48 -6.45 22.34 3.62
N ALA A 49 -5.84 22.54 4.80
CA ALA A 49 -4.48 22.06 5.07
C ALA A 49 -4.54 20.58 5.49
N ALA A 50 -4.10 19.69 4.59
CA ALA A 50 -4.01 18.27 4.87
C ALA A 50 -2.88 17.98 5.87
N ARG A 51 -3.15 17.07 6.82
CA ARG A 51 -2.11 16.52 7.69
C ARG A 51 -1.23 15.57 6.88
N GLN A 52 0.07 15.58 7.12
CA GLN A 52 0.99 14.74 6.38
C GLN A 52 1.18 13.39 7.07
N ALA A 53 1.20 12.32 6.27
CA ALA A 53 1.44 10.96 6.72
C ALA A 53 2.30 10.21 5.70
N ALA A 54 3.03 9.20 6.14
CA ALA A 54 3.79 8.33 5.26
C ALA A 54 3.60 6.87 5.65
N VAL A 55 3.63 5.99 4.65
CA VAL A 55 3.49 4.54 4.83
C VAL A 55 4.60 3.81 4.11
N LEU A 56 4.98 2.63 4.62
CA LEU A 56 6.02 1.79 4.05
C LEU A 56 5.41 0.57 3.37
N LEU A 57 5.57 0.49 2.04
CA LEU A 57 5.48 -0.77 1.30
C LEU A 57 6.85 -1.44 1.34
N LEU A 58 7.07 -2.28 2.36
CA LEU A 58 8.31 -3.03 2.54
C LEU A 58 8.28 -4.32 1.73
N LEU A 59 9.29 -4.54 0.89
CA LEU A 59 9.50 -5.79 0.17
C LEU A 59 10.59 -6.62 0.83
N PHE A 60 10.31 -7.90 1.05
CA PHE A 60 11.26 -8.84 1.63
C PHE A 60 11.12 -10.23 0.97
N PRO A 61 12.17 -11.07 0.99
CA PRO A 61 12.04 -12.44 0.52
C PRO A 61 11.16 -13.26 1.47
N GLY A 62 10.08 -13.82 0.97
CA GLY A 62 9.21 -14.77 1.67
C GLY A 62 9.46 -16.21 1.24
N ASP A 63 8.38 -16.98 1.14
CA ASP A 63 8.45 -18.41 0.83
C ASP A 63 8.96 -18.64 -0.60
N GLU A 64 9.84 -19.63 -0.77
CA GLU A 64 10.46 -19.98 -2.06
C GLU A 64 11.17 -18.82 -2.78
N GLY A 65 11.53 -17.76 -2.04
CA GLY A 65 12.22 -16.57 -2.57
C GLY A 65 11.30 -15.56 -3.28
N ALA A 66 9.98 -15.75 -3.25
CA ALA A 66 9.03 -14.77 -3.75
C ALA A 66 9.10 -13.47 -2.92
N LEU A 67 8.87 -12.32 -3.55
CA LEU A 67 8.75 -11.06 -2.81
C LEU A 67 7.43 -11.04 -2.05
N HIS A 68 7.50 -10.69 -0.77
CA HIS A 68 6.36 -10.48 0.12
C HIS A 68 6.34 -9.04 0.63
N PHE A 69 5.19 -8.60 1.13
CA PHE A 69 5.04 -7.34 1.84
C PHE A 69 4.16 -7.51 3.09
N PRO A 70 4.38 -6.72 4.16
CA PRO A 70 3.56 -6.80 5.36
C PRO A 70 2.35 -5.88 5.25
N LEU A 71 1.23 -6.36 5.80
CA LEU A 71 0.09 -5.54 6.18
C LEU A 71 -0.15 -5.69 7.67
N THR A 72 -0.72 -4.67 8.29
CA THR A 72 -1.11 -4.65 9.69
C THR A 72 -2.62 -4.55 9.80
N ARG A 73 -3.22 -5.31 10.72
CA ARG A 73 -4.56 -5.03 11.21
C ARG A 73 -4.43 -4.15 12.44
N ARG A 74 -5.01 -2.95 12.38
CA ARG A 74 -5.07 -2.08 13.56
C ARG A 74 -5.95 -2.71 14.63
N GLN A 75 -5.58 -2.53 15.89
CA GLN A 75 -6.46 -2.91 17.01
C GLN A 75 -7.85 -2.28 16.88
N GLU A 76 -8.86 -2.90 17.49
CA GLU A 76 -10.19 -2.31 17.53
C GLU A 76 -10.27 -1.21 18.59
N TYR A 77 -10.68 0.00 18.19
CA TYR A 77 -10.87 1.14 19.08
C TYR A 77 -12.00 2.06 18.61
N PRO A 78 -12.50 2.99 19.44
CA PRO A 78 -13.48 4.00 19.03
C PRO A 78 -12.83 5.00 18.06
N GLY A 79 -12.76 4.67 16.76
CA GLY A 79 -12.13 5.51 15.76
C GLY A 79 -12.39 5.07 14.32
N VAL A 80 -12.05 5.95 13.37
CA VAL A 80 -12.36 5.80 11.94
C VAL A 80 -11.62 4.63 11.28
N HIS A 81 -10.49 4.19 11.85
CA HIS A 81 -9.60 3.16 11.28
C HIS A 81 -9.56 1.87 12.11
N SER A 82 -10.50 1.70 13.03
CA SER A 82 -10.65 0.49 13.85
C SER A 82 -10.72 -0.76 12.97
N GLY A 83 -9.86 -1.75 13.25
CA GLY A 83 -9.83 -3.03 12.54
C GLY A 83 -9.43 -2.96 11.06
N GLN A 84 -9.00 -1.79 10.56
CA GLN A 84 -8.60 -1.65 9.16
C GLN A 84 -7.26 -2.30 8.89
N ILE A 85 -7.12 -2.79 7.65
CA ILE A 85 -5.90 -3.38 7.13
C ILE A 85 -5.11 -2.28 6.43
N SER A 86 -3.88 -2.06 6.87
CA SER A 86 -3.02 -0.98 6.40
C SER A 86 -1.60 -1.44 6.09
N LEU A 87 -0.88 -0.64 5.30
CA LEU A 87 0.58 -0.71 5.31
C LEU A 87 1.06 -0.08 6.62
N PRO A 88 2.20 -0.52 7.18
CA PRO A 88 2.81 0.16 8.32
C PRO A 88 3.05 1.64 8.02
N GLY A 89 2.74 2.50 8.97
CA GLY A 89 2.87 3.94 8.76
C GLY A 89 1.93 4.80 9.59
N GLY A 90 2.20 6.09 9.54
CA GLY A 90 1.52 7.04 10.42
C GLY A 90 1.81 8.49 10.07
N ARG A 91 1.61 9.34 11.07
CA ARG A 91 1.65 10.80 10.91
C ARG A 91 3.09 11.28 10.89
N GLN A 92 3.38 12.24 10.01
CA GLN A 92 4.68 12.92 10.00
C GLN A 92 4.87 13.76 11.27
N GLU A 93 6.00 13.58 11.94
CA GLU A 93 6.43 14.43 13.05
C GLU A 93 7.21 15.65 12.56
N VAL A 94 7.34 16.66 13.43
CA VAL A 94 8.00 17.92 13.08
C VAL A 94 9.47 17.67 12.78
N GLY A 95 9.90 18.05 11.57
CA GLY A 95 11.29 17.94 11.12
C GLY A 95 11.62 16.62 10.43
N GLU A 96 10.68 15.69 10.31
CA GLU A 96 10.87 14.45 9.56
C GLU A 96 10.69 14.66 8.06
N THR A 97 11.45 13.92 7.26
CA THR A 97 11.10 13.61 5.87
C THR A 97 10.07 12.48 5.83
N TYR A 98 9.30 12.36 4.74
CA TYR A 98 8.34 11.25 4.58
C TYR A 98 9.01 9.87 4.65
N ILE A 99 10.26 9.75 4.21
CA ILE A 99 11.05 8.52 4.36
C ILE A 99 11.31 8.23 5.84
N GLN A 100 11.77 9.22 6.61
CA GLN A 100 12.01 9.04 8.05
C GLN A 100 10.72 8.64 8.78
N THR A 101 9.60 9.29 8.47
CA THR A 101 8.29 8.95 9.03
C THR A 101 7.90 7.50 8.71
N ALA A 102 7.96 7.08 7.44
CA ALA A 102 7.57 5.72 7.05
C ALA A 102 8.45 4.64 7.73
N LEU A 103 9.75 4.92 7.87
CA LEU A 103 10.69 4.00 8.50
C LEU A 103 10.51 3.94 10.03
N ARG A 104 10.36 5.10 10.70
CA ARG A 104 10.09 5.17 12.15
C ARG A 104 8.81 4.41 12.49
N GLU A 105 7.72 4.71 11.80
CA GLU A 105 6.42 4.08 12.05
C GLU A 105 6.47 2.56 11.79
N ALA A 106 7.18 2.10 10.75
CA ALA A 106 7.35 0.67 10.53
C ALA A 106 8.20 -0.02 11.62
N GLU A 107 9.22 0.67 12.13
CA GLU A 107 10.02 0.19 13.27
C GLU A 107 9.18 0.11 14.55
N GLU A 108 8.37 1.13 14.82
CA GLU A 108 7.48 1.20 15.98
C GLU A 108 6.35 0.15 15.90
N GLU A 109 5.62 0.06 14.79
CA GLU A 109 4.44 -0.80 14.65
C GLU A 109 4.80 -2.28 14.52
N VAL A 110 5.83 -2.63 13.74
CA VAL A 110 6.14 -4.02 13.36
C VAL A 110 7.59 -4.46 13.64
N GLY A 111 8.42 -3.60 14.20
CA GLY A 111 9.77 -3.95 14.65
C GLY A 111 10.81 -4.10 13.55
N VAL A 112 10.55 -3.57 12.36
CA VAL A 112 11.53 -3.62 11.25
C VAL A 112 12.62 -2.57 11.52
N PRO A 113 13.90 -2.93 11.65
CA PRO A 113 14.96 -1.95 11.88
C PRO A 113 15.08 -0.98 10.70
N ALA A 114 14.89 0.33 10.94
CA ALA A 114 14.96 1.33 9.88
C ALA A 114 16.31 1.33 9.14
N SER A 115 17.40 0.97 9.83
CA SER A 115 18.76 0.88 9.28
C SER A 115 18.93 -0.16 8.18
N ASP A 116 18.08 -1.20 8.18
CA ASP A 116 18.21 -2.35 7.29
C ASP A 116 17.36 -2.19 6.03
N VAL A 117 16.44 -1.22 6.05
CA VAL A 117 15.55 -0.94 4.92
C VAL A 117 16.26 -0.06 3.90
N ARG A 118 16.44 -0.60 2.69
CA ARG A 118 16.86 0.19 1.54
C ARG A 118 15.64 0.78 0.85
N VAL A 119 15.46 2.10 0.92
CA VAL A 119 14.45 2.80 0.13
C VAL A 119 14.81 2.72 -1.36
N ILE A 120 13.84 2.33 -2.19
CA ILE A 120 14.01 2.14 -3.63
C ILE A 120 13.09 3.03 -4.48
N GLY A 121 12.15 3.75 -3.86
CA GLY A 121 11.33 4.76 -4.52
C GLY A 121 10.09 5.13 -3.71
N SER A 122 9.15 5.80 -4.36
CA SER A 122 7.86 6.20 -3.80
C SER A 122 6.76 6.08 -4.86
N LEU A 123 5.51 6.03 -4.41
CA LEU A 123 4.32 6.05 -5.27
C LEU A 123 3.64 7.42 -5.20
N THR A 124 2.53 7.60 -5.92
CA THR A 124 1.84 8.90 -5.98
C THR A 124 1.27 9.29 -4.61
N PRO A 125 1.63 10.48 -4.08
CA PRO A 125 0.96 11.03 -2.91
C PRO A 125 -0.50 11.36 -3.20
N PHE A 126 -1.37 11.15 -2.22
CA PHE A 126 -2.80 11.39 -2.42
C PHE A 126 -3.54 11.70 -1.12
N TYR A 127 -4.57 12.51 -1.24
CA TYR A 127 -5.43 12.95 -0.15
C TYR A 127 -6.46 11.88 0.25
N ILE A 128 -6.69 11.74 1.55
CA ILE A 128 -7.65 10.82 2.19
C ILE A 128 -8.77 11.64 2.85
N PRO A 129 -9.94 11.80 2.18
CA PRO A 129 -11.01 12.67 2.69
C PRO A 129 -11.53 12.33 4.09
N PRO A 130 -11.76 11.05 4.46
CA PRO A 130 -12.32 10.72 5.78
C PRO A 130 -11.42 11.08 6.97
N SER A 131 -10.12 11.26 6.75
CA SER A 131 -9.14 11.48 7.81
C SER A 131 -8.32 12.77 7.63
N ASN A 132 -8.54 13.55 6.56
CA ASN A 132 -7.78 14.77 6.26
C ASN A 132 -6.25 14.54 6.30
N PHE A 133 -5.80 13.42 5.73
CA PHE A 133 -4.38 13.12 5.55
C PHE A 133 -4.01 13.16 4.07
N GLU A 134 -2.82 13.66 3.76
CA GLU A 134 -2.12 13.38 2.51
C GLU A 134 -1.10 12.28 2.81
N ILE A 135 -1.25 11.13 2.16
CA ILE A 135 -0.39 9.97 2.36
C ILE A 135 0.70 9.97 1.31
N HIS A 136 1.95 9.78 1.76
CA HIS A 136 3.15 9.57 0.94
C HIS A 136 3.58 8.09 1.03
N PRO A 137 3.32 7.25 0.02
CA PRO A 137 3.73 5.85 0.05
C PRO A 137 5.20 5.71 -0.34
N ILE A 138 6.01 5.15 0.55
CA ILE A 138 7.43 4.88 0.37
C ILE A 138 7.61 3.38 0.10
N VAL A 139 8.45 3.03 -0.88
CA VAL A 139 8.78 1.64 -1.18
C VAL A 139 10.20 1.33 -0.72
N GLY A 140 10.30 0.37 0.20
CA GLY A 140 11.54 -0.12 0.76
C GLY A 140 11.78 -1.58 0.44
N ALA A 141 13.02 -2.03 0.53
CA ALA A 141 13.37 -3.44 0.41
C ALA A 141 14.42 -3.84 1.45
N ILE A 142 14.30 -5.07 1.95
CA ILE A 142 15.23 -5.70 2.87
C ILE A 142 15.60 -7.11 2.34
N SER A 143 16.81 -7.58 2.64
CA SER A 143 17.35 -8.82 2.07
C SER A 143 16.97 -10.09 2.82
N TYR A 144 16.17 -9.98 3.89
CA TYR A 144 15.75 -11.09 4.74
C TYR A 144 14.30 -10.89 5.19
N ARG A 145 13.62 -11.97 5.55
CA ARG A 145 12.28 -11.92 6.17
C ARG A 145 12.40 -11.32 7.58
N PRO A 146 11.81 -10.16 7.89
CA PRO A 146 12.00 -9.51 9.18
C PRO A 146 11.56 -10.36 10.38
N PRO A 147 12.28 -10.32 11.52
CA PRO A 147 11.82 -10.91 12.77
C PRO A 147 10.79 -9.97 13.42
N TRP A 148 9.52 -10.10 13.00
CA TRP A 148 8.45 -9.19 13.42
C TRP A 148 8.34 -9.05 14.93
N ASN A 149 8.21 -7.81 15.39
CA ASN A 149 7.91 -7.47 16.77
C ASN A 149 6.76 -6.46 16.78
N LEU A 150 5.54 -6.96 16.95
CA LEU A 150 4.33 -6.15 16.80
C LEU A 150 4.07 -5.32 18.04
N HIS A 151 3.77 -4.04 17.84
CA HIS A 151 3.34 -3.18 18.94
C HIS A 151 1.96 -3.60 19.45
N ALA A 152 1.92 -4.17 20.65
CA ALA A 152 0.74 -4.85 21.19
C ALA A 152 -0.54 -3.99 21.24
N TYR A 153 -0.40 -2.67 21.37
CA TYR A 153 -1.53 -1.75 21.48
C TYR A 153 -1.98 -1.13 20.15
N GLU A 154 -1.18 -1.29 19.09
CA GLU A 154 -1.46 -0.67 17.79
C GLU A 154 -1.77 -1.71 16.71
N VAL A 155 -1.07 -2.85 16.74
CA VAL A 155 -1.18 -3.90 15.74
C VAL A 155 -1.77 -5.17 16.38
N ALA A 156 -2.97 -5.54 15.93
CA ALA A 156 -3.65 -6.76 16.35
C ALA A 156 -3.09 -8.00 15.63
N GLU A 157 -2.74 -7.84 14.36
CA GLU A 157 -2.33 -8.92 13.47
C GLU A 157 -1.38 -8.39 12.41
N LEU A 158 -0.39 -9.20 12.05
CA LEU A 158 0.45 -9.00 10.88
C LEU A 158 0.07 -10.01 9.80
N ILE A 159 -0.10 -9.53 8.58
CA ILE A 159 -0.42 -10.34 7.41
C ILE A 159 0.71 -10.20 6.41
N GLU A 160 1.54 -11.24 6.29
CA GLU A 160 2.52 -11.32 5.21
C GLU A 160 1.82 -11.74 3.92
N THR A 161 1.99 -10.94 2.88
CA THR A 161 1.30 -11.15 1.60
C THR A 161 2.32 -11.39 0.49
N PRO A 162 2.28 -12.53 -0.23
CA PRO A 162 3.09 -12.73 -1.42
C PRO A 162 2.70 -11.71 -2.50
N LEU A 163 3.66 -11.02 -3.09
CA LEU A 163 3.42 -9.94 -4.05
C LEU A 163 2.61 -10.40 -5.27
N GLY A 164 2.84 -11.64 -5.71
CA GLY A 164 2.15 -12.24 -6.87
C GLY A 164 0.64 -12.30 -6.73
N VAL A 165 0.09 -12.34 -5.50
CA VAL A 165 -1.37 -12.42 -5.29
C VAL A 165 -2.10 -11.16 -5.75
N LEU A 166 -1.40 -10.02 -5.85
CA LEU A 166 -2.00 -8.79 -6.39
C LEU A 166 -2.44 -8.98 -7.86
N PHE A 167 -1.83 -9.93 -8.58
CA PHE A 167 -2.11 -10.17 -9.99
C PHE A 167 -3.30 -11.09 -10.26
N ASP A 168 -3.81 -11.75 -9.21
CA ASP A 168 -4.95 -12.65 -9.31
C ASP A 168 -6.27 -11.87 -9.28
N GLU A 169 -6.97 -11.83 -10.41
CA GLU A 169 -8.27 -11.17 -10.52
C GLU A 169 -9.35 -11.84 -9.67
N ALA A 170 -9.22 -13.13 -9.34
CA ALA A 170 -10.16 -13.83 -8.46
C ALA A 170 -10.06 -13.34 -7.00
N LEU A 171 -8.93 -12.72 -6.63
CA LEU A 171 -8.73 -12.12 -5.32
C LEU A 171 -9.20 -10.66 -5.26
N LYS A 172 -9.83 -10.15 -6.32
CA LYS A 172 -10.35 -8.77 -6.37
C LYS A 172 -11.86 -8.75 -6.42
N GLY A 173 -12.44 -7.65 -5.94
CA GLY A 173 -13.87 -7.45 -6.04
C GLY A 173 -14.27 -5.99 -5.85
N GLU A 174 -15.55 -5.74 -6.07
CA GLU A 174 -16.20 -4.47 -5.78
C GLU A 174 -17.49 -4.69 -4.99
N GLU A 175 -17.84 -3.74 -4.14
CA GLU A 175 -19.11 -3.72 -3.43
C GLU A 175 -19.56 -2.28 -3.14
N MET A 176 -20.85 -2.10 -2.88
CA MET A 176 -21.38 -0.84 -2.37
C MET A 176 -21.25 -0.83 -0.84
N MET A 177 -20.54 0.17 -0.31
CA MET A 177 -20.42 0.40 1.12
C MET A 177 -21.26 1.60 1.52
N GLN A 178 -22.03 1.46 2.60
CA GLN A 178 -22.78 2.55 3.21
C GLN A 178 -22.03 3.11 4.41
N ARG A 179 -21.97 4.44 4.53
CA ARG A 179 -21.47 5.15 5.72
C ARG A 179 -22.34 6.36 5.98
N GLY A 180 -23.18 6.28 7.01
CA GLY A 180 -24.27 7.24 7.19
C GLY A 180 -25.21 7.23 5.98
N ASP A 181 -25.57 8.41 5.49
CA ASP A 181 -26.46 8.56 4.33
C ASP A 181 -25.75 8.44 2.98
N ALA A 182 -24.42 8.28 2.98
CA ALA A 182 -23.62 8.16 1.77
C ALA A 182 -23.38 6.70 1.39
N ALA A 183 -23.54 6.38 0.11
CA ALA A 183 -23.11 5.13 -0.49
C ALA A 183 -21.94 5.39 -1.45
N PHE A 184 -20.88 4.61 -1.34
CA PHE A 184 -19.73 4.67 -2.23
C PHE A 184 -19.35 3.26 -2.66
N ARG A 185 -18.87 3.15 -3.91
CA ARG A 185 -18.36 1.88 -4.43
C ARG A 185 -16.93 1.71 -3.95
N ILE A 186 -16.64 0.61 -3.27
CA ILE A 186 -15.26 0.23 -2.92
C ILE A 186 -14.78 -0.86 -3.86
N HIS A 187 -13.49 -0.81 -4.17
CA HIS A 187 -12.75 -1.92 -4.74
C HIS A 187 -11.84 -2.48 -3.66
N PHE A 188 -11.63 -3.79 -3.67
CA PHE A 188 -10.84 -4.45 -2.63
C PHE A 188 -10.04 -5.64 -3.16
N TYR A 189 -8.96 -5.94 -2.43
CA TYR A 189 -8.25 -7.21 -2.51
C TYR A 189 -8.70 -8.12 -1.35
N ARG A 190 -8.78 -9.43 -1.61
CA ARG A 190 -8.92 -10.49 -0.61
C ARG A 190 -7.54 -11.10 -0.39
N LEU A 191 -6.86 -10.68 0.67
CA LEU A 191 -5.49 -11.09 0.99
C LEU A 191 -5.52 -11.96 2.24
N GLY A 192 -5.44 -13.28 2.05
CA GLY A 192 -5.78 -14.23 3.11
C GLY A 192 -7.26 -14.07 3.52
N GLU A 193 -7.51 -13.95 4.83
CA GLU A 193 -8.86 -13.68 5.36
C GLU A 193 -9.22 -12.19 5.36
N ALA A 194 -8.28 -11.31 5.01
CA ALA A 194 -8.47 -9.87 5.08
C ALA A 194 -9.07 -9.28 3.80
N LYS A 195 -10.08 -8.42 3.98
CA LYS A 195 -10.57 -7.53 2.93
C LYS A 195 -9.82 -6.20 2.99
N VAL A 196 -8.96 -5.95 2.02
CA VAL A 196 -8.12 -4.75 1.94
C VAL A 196 -8.73 -3.77 0.95
N TRP A 197 -9.11 -2.59 1.43
CA TRP A 197 -9.81 -1.55 0.66
C TRP A 197 -9.33 -0.15 1.08
N GLY A 198 -9.82 0.89 0.41
CA GLY A 198 -9.51 2.27 0.80
C GLY A 198 -8.10 2.71 0.39
N ALA A 199 -7.38 3.41 1.27
CA ALA A 199 -6.06 3.96 0.96
C ALA A 199 -5.05 2.87 0.60
N THR A 200 -5.03 1.77 1.36
CA THR A 200 -4.11 0.66 1.12
C THR A 200 -4.38 -0.04 -0.21
N ALA A 201 -5.64 -0.30 -0.55
CA ALA A 201 -5.96 -0.86 -1.86
C ALA A 201 -5.60 0.08 -3.01
N ALA A 202 -5.77 1.40 -2.85
CA ALA A 202 -5.36 2.37 -3.85
C ALA A 202 -3.84 2.35 -4.11
N ILE A 203 -3.03 2.29 -3.04
CA ILE A 203 -1.56 2.19 -3.12
C ILE A 203 -1.14 0.88 -3.80
N LEU A 204 -1.74 -0.25 -3.37
CA LEU A 204 -1.46 -1.56 -3.98
C LEU A 204 -1.89 -1.61 -5.45
N GLY A 205 -2.99 -0.95 -5.82
CA GLY A 205 -3.47 -0.85 -7.20
C GLY A 205 -2.54 -0.06 -8.11
N GLU A 206 -1.99 1.06 -7.63
CA GLU A 206 -0.94 1.78 -8.38
C GLU A 206 0.30 0.90 -8.55
N PHE A 207 0.77 0.29 -7.46
CA PHE A 207 1.96 -0.57 -7.48
C PHE A 207 1.81 -1.76 -8.43
N GLU A 208 0.66 -2.43 -8.37
CA GLU A 208 0.31 -3.53 -9.24
C GLU A 208 0.31 -3.09 -10.72
N ALA A 209 -0.36 -1.99 -11.05
CA ALA A 209 -0.42 -1.49 -12.43
C ALA A 209 0.98 -1.15 -12.98
N ARG A 210 1.86 -0.55 -12.16
CA ARG A 210 3.25 -0.28 -12.53
C ARG A 210 4.01 -1.56 -12.84
N LEU A 211 3.84 -2.59 -12.02
CA LEU A 211 4.47 -3.89 -12.25
C LEU A 211 3.90 -4.57 -13.49
N ARG A 212 2.58 -4.56 -13.69
CA ARG A 212 1.94 -5.11 -14.88
C ARG A 212 2.48 -4.50 -16.16
N TRP A 213 2.72 -3.19 -16.14
CA TRP A 213 3.29 -2.44 -17.24
C TRP A 213 4.68 -2.95 -17.61
N VAL A 214 5.62 -3.06 -16.66
CA VAL A 214 7.00 -3.50 -16.96
C VAL A 214 7.10 -4.99 -17.26
N LEU A 215 6.16 -5.80 -16.76
CA LEU A 215 6.05 -7.22 -17.06
C LEU A 215 5.33 -7.48 -18.40
N GLY A 216 4.80 -6.44 -19.06
CA GLY A 216 4.10 -6.57 -20.35
C GLY A 216 2.76 -7.29 -20.27
N THR A 217 2.15 -7.31 -19.08
CA THR A 217 0.88 -8.01 -18.81
C THR A 217 -0.35 -7.11 -18.95
N GLU A 218 -0.15 -5.78 -19.05
CA GLU A 218 -1.15 -4.84 -19.55
C GLU A 218 -0.77 -4.39 -20.97
N ARG A 219 -1.61 -4.68 -21.97
CA ARG A 219 -1.52 -4.04 -23.29
C ARG A 219 -2.63 -3.00 -23.39
N GLY A 220 -2.27 -1.72 -23.25
CA GLY A 220 -3.06 -0.56 -23.72
C GLY A 220 -4.28 -0.19 -22.90
#